data_AF-A0A529QSA8-F1
#
_entry.id   AF-A0A529QSA8-F1
#
_cell.length_a   1.000
_cell.length_b   1.000
_cell.length_c   1.000
_cell.angle_alpha   90.00
_cell.angle_beta   90.00
_cell.angle_gamma   90.00
#
_symmetry.space_group_name_H-M   'P 1'
#
loop_
_entity.id
_entity.type
_entity.pdbx_description
1 polymer ?
#
loop_
_entity_poly.entity_id
_entity_poly.type
_entity_poly.pdbx_seq_one_letter_code
_entity_poly.pdbx_strand_id
1 'polypeptide(L)' 'LMCDFAFSAVDLVERFGKAGEQLLHRSRSIALHDPARALEFDGDSFLVRTESRPFIRTIAAKFDTYFKGGTARHSVAV' A
#
# COMPACT_ATOMS: atom_id res chain seq x y z
N LEU A 1 -3.14 -6.53 -4.23
CA LEU A 1 -4.05 -5.40 -3.87
C LEU A 1 -5.29 -5.29 -4.75
N MET A 2 -5.19 -4.96 -6.04
CA MET A 2 -6.40 -4.76 -6.88
C MET A 2 -7.16 -6.05 -7.18
N CYS A 3 -6.45 -7.17 -7.34
CA CYS A 3 -7.05 -8.47 -7.64
C CYS A 3 -7.45 -9.19 -6.35
N ASP A 4 -6.48 -9.44 -5.48
CA ASP A 4 -6.65 -10.34 -4.33
C ASP A 4 -6.94 -9.61 -3.02
N PHE A 5 -6.97 -8.28 -3.02
CA PHE A 5 -7.06 -7.45 -1.81
C PHE A 5 -5.99 -7.75 -0.75
N ALA A 6 -4.93 -8.48 -1.12
CA ALA A 6 -3.82 -8.82 -0.24
C ALA A 6 -2.48 -8.81 -0.99
N PHE A 7 -1.39 -8.97 -0.24
CA PHE A 7 -0.06 -9.34 -0.72
C PHE A 7 0.81 -9.89 0.42
N SER A 8 1.72 -10.81 0.09
CA SER A 8 2.63 -11.45 1.06
C SER A 8 3.82 -10.55 1.42
N ALA A 9 4.19 -10.55 2.70
CA ALA A 9 5.38 -9.85 3.20
C ALA A 9 6.67 -10.58 2.80
N VAL A 10 6.66 -11.91 2.77
CA VAL A 10 7.80 -12.74 2.37
C VAL A 10 8.08 -12.55 0.89
N ASP A 11 7.06 -12.71 0.04
CA ASP A 11 7.17 -12.54 -1.42
C ASP A 11 7.72 -11.17 -1.80
N LEU A 12 7.35 -10.13 -1.04
CA LEU A 12 7.87 -8.79 -1.24
C LEU A 12 9.40 -8.76 -1.16
N VAL A 13 9.97 -9.32 -0.10
CA VAL A 13 11.42 -9.32 0.12
C VAL A 13 12.11 -10.28 -0.84
N GLU A 14 11.58 -11.50 -1.00
CA GLU A 14 12.21 -12.52 -1.83
C GLU A 14 12.28 -12.11 -3.31
N ARG A 15 11.21 -11.48 -3.83
CA ARG A 15 11.12 -11.13 -5.26
C ARG A 15 11.74 -9.78 -5.58
N PHE A 16 11.74 -8.84 -4.64
CA PHE A 16 12.14 -7.45 -4.90
C PHE A 16 13.33 -6.97 -4.06
N GLY A 17 13.92 -7.84 -3.22
CA GLY A 17 15.11 -7.56 -2.42
C GLY A 17 14.98 -6.27 -1.61
N LYS A 18 15.98 -5.38 -1.71
CA LYS A 18 15.99 -4.08 -1.01
C LYS A 18 14.79 -3.19 -1.31
N ALA A 19 14.21 -3.26 -2.51
CA ALA A 19 12.98 -2.51 -2.83
C ALA A 19 11.78 -3.12 -2.10
N GLY A 20 11.74 -4.45 -2.03
CA GLY A 20 10.79 -5.23 -1.24
C GLY A 20 10.84 -4.90 0.25
N GLU A 21 12.03 -4.83 0.85
CA GLU A 21 12.23 -4.45 2.26
C GLU A 21 11.70 -3.04 2.56
N GLN A 22 12.00 -2.07 1.69
CA GLN A 22 11.48 -0.70 1.84
C GLN A 22 9.94 -0.66 1.75
N LEU A 23 9.37 -1.44 0.83
CA LEU A 23 7.93 -1.54 0.64
C LEU A 23 7.27 -2.28 1.82
N LEU A 24 7.92 -3.28 2.38
CA LEU A 24 7.51 -3.96 3.62
C LEU A 24 7.46 -2.99 4.80
N HIS A 25 8.51 -2.19 5.01
CA HIS A 25 8.52 -1.16 6.06
C HIS A 25 7.41 -0.13 5.88
N ARG A 26 7.17 0.34 4.65
CA ARG A 26 6.04 1.23 4.34
C ARG A 26 4.69 0.56 4.62
N SER A 27 4.52 -0.70 4.23
CA SER A 27 3.28 -1.45 4.44
C SER A 27 2.96 -1.60 5.93
N ARG A 28 3.96 -1.92 6.75
CA ARG A 28 3.84 -1.95 8.22
C ARG A 28 3.44 -0.59 8.78
N SER A 29 4.08 0.49 8.32
CA SER A 29 3.75 1.85 8.75
C SER A 29 2.30 2.22 8.41
N ILE A 30 1.82 1.89 7.21
CA ILE A 30 0.43 2.11 6.81
C ILE A 30 -0.52 1.27 7.69
N ALA A 31 -0.24 -0.01 7.91
CA ALA A 31 -1.10 -0.86 8.72
C ALA A 31 -1.22 -0.38 10.19
N LEU A 32 -0.14 0.17 10.75
CA LEU A 32 -0.12 0.66 12.13
C LEU A 32 -0.71 2.07 12.31
N HIS A 33 -0.50 2.95 11.34
CA HIS A 33 -0.75 4.38 11.52
C HIS A 33 -1.88 4.95 10.64
N ASP A 34 -2.41 4.19 9.68
CA ASP A 34 -3.53 4.65 8.87
C ASP A 34 -4.80 4.83 9.72
N PRO A 35 -5.36 6.04 9.86
CA PRO A 35 -6.56 6.27 10.66
C PRO A 35 -7.77 5.48 10.15
N ALA A 36 -7.83 5.24 8.84
CA ALA A 36 -8.88 4.44 8.22
C ALA A 36 -8.76 2.94 8.54
N ARG A 37 -7.62 2.51 9.10
CA ARG A 37 -7.26 1.10 9.35
C ARG A 37 -7.56 0.21 8.15
N ALA A 38 -7.32 0.71 6.94
CA ALA A 38 -7.77 0.06 5.71
C ALA A 38 -6.94 -1.17 5.35
N LEU A 39 -5.72 -1.25 5.88
CA LEU A 39 -4.77 -2.34 5.70
C LEU A 39 -4.47 -2.96 7.06
N GLU A 40 -4.51 -4.28 7.13
CA GLU A 40 -4.19 -5.08 8.31
C GLU A 40 -3.03 -6.01 8.00
N PHE A 41 -2.19 -6.30 8.99
CA PHE A 41 -1.12 -7.29 8.88
C PHE A 41 -1.47 -8.48 9.76
N ASP A 42 -1.67 -9.66 9.17
CA ASP A 42 -2.07 -10.88 9.89
C ASP A 42 -0.89 -11.69 10.45
N GLY A 43 0.34 -11.26 10.15
CA GLY A 43 1.59 -11.94 10.54
C GLY A 43 2.40 -12.41 9.34
N ASP A 44 1.76 -12.67 8.20
CA ASP A 44 2.42 -13.12 6.96
C ASP A 44 2.08 -12.22 5.77
N SER A 45 0.83 -11.75 5.71
CA SER A 45 0.30 -10.97 4.59
C SER A 45 -0.33 -9.66 5.05
N PHE A 46 -0.36 -8.71 4.13
CA PHE A 46 -1.11 -7.48 4.28
C PHE A 46 -2.45 -7.65 3.57
N LEU A 47 -3.55 -7.39 4.28
CA LEU A 47 -4.90 -7.55 3.77
C LEU A 47 -5.67 -6.24 3.83
N VAL A 48 -6.42 -5.95 2.78
CA VAL A 48 -7.38 -4.86 2.75
C VAL A 48 -8.67 -5.35 3.38
N ARG A 49 -9.06 -4.67 4.47
CA ARG A 49 -10.28 -4.99 5.22
C ARG A 49 -11.49 -4.85 4.30
N THR A 50 -12.48 -5.73 4.50
CA THR A 50 -13.63 -5.87 3.58
C THR A 50 -14.38 -4.56 3.38
N GLU A 51 -14.58 -3.79 4.45
CA GLU A 51 -15.23 -2.47 4.41
C GLU A 51 -14.44 -1.41 3.62
N SER A 52 -13.12 -1.61 3.44
CA SER A 52 -12.24 -0.67 2.76
C SER A 52 -12.01 -1.02 1.28
N ARG A 53 -12.44 -2.20 0.83
CA ARG A 53 -12.27 -2.67 -0.56
C ARG A 53 -12.85 -1.73 -1.63
N PRO A 54 -14.00 -1.04 -1.43
CA PRO A 54 -14.48 -0.05 -2.40
C PRO A 54 -13.46 1.08 -2.68
N PHE A 55 -12.58 1.38 -1.71
CA PHE A 55 -11.55 2.42 -1.79
C PHE A 55 -10.18 1.88 -2.22
N ILE A 56 -10.10 0.67 -2.79
CA ILE A 56 -8.84 -0.01 -3.10
C ILE A 56 -7.88 0.82 -3.95
N ARG A 57 -8.39 1.64 -4.89
CA ARG A 57 -7.57 2.53 -5.71
C ARG A 57 -6.87 3.60 -4.87
N THR A 58 -7.58 4.21 -3.92
CA THR A 58 -7.03 5.18 -2.97
C THR A 58 -6.01 4.54 -2.04
N ILE A 59 -6.26 3.30 -1.61
CA ILE A 59 -5.32 2.53 -0.78
C ILE A 59 -4.04 2.21 -1.58
N ALA A 60 -4.18 1.75 -2.83
CA ALA A 60 -3.07 1.46 -3.72
C ALA A 60 -2.22 2.71 -4.02
N ALA A 61 -2.85 3.88 -4.15
CA ALA A 61 -2.14 5.15 -4.36
C ALA A 61 -1.17 5.50 -3.22
N LYS A 62 -1.39 4.99 -2.00
CA LYS A 62 -0.43 5.16 -0.88
C LYS A 62 0.91 4.47 -1.14
N PHE A 63 0.98 3.55 -2.10
CA PHE A 63 2.21 2.86 -2.50
C PHE A 63 2.84 3.44 -3.75
N ASP A 64 2.15 4.33 -4.44
CA ASP A 64 2.63 4.94 -5.67
C ASP A 64 3.72 5.99 -5.37
N THR A 65 4.86 5.84 -6.04
CA THR A 65 5.99 6.76 -5.95
C THR A 65 5.68 8.13 -6.50
N TYR A 66 4.70 8.26 -7.40
CA TYR A 66 4.26 9.53 -7.96
C TYR A 66 3.73 10.51 -6.89
N PHE A 67 3.18 9.99 -5.78
CA PHE A 67 2.71 10.81 -4.66
C PHE A 67 3.79 11.07 -3.59
N LYS A 68 5.01 10.55 -3.75
CA LYS A 68 6.14 10.91 -2.87
C LYS A 68 6.70 12.27 -3.28
N GLY A 69 6.29 13.34 -2.58
CA GLY A 69 7.04 14.60 -2.58
C GLY A 69 6.30 15.89 -2.90
N GLY A 70 5.00 16.01 -2.59
CA GLY A 70 4.33 17.32 -2.57
C GLY A 70 4.20 18.05 -3.92
N THR A 71 4.69 17.46 -5.01
CA THR A 71 4.42 17.90 -6.39
C THR A 71 3.26 17.10 -6.95
N ALA A 72 2.14 17.08 -6.23
CA ALA A 72 0.85 16.87 -6.89
C ALA A 72 0.71 18.03 -7.88
N ARG A 73 1.25 17.86 -9.10
CA ARG A 73 0.93 18.70 -10.23
C ARG A 73 -0.56 18.46 -10.42
N HIS A 74 -1.37 19.36 -9.85
CA HIS A 74 -2.76 19.51 -10.24
C HIS A 74 -2.75 19.37 -11.76
N SER A 75 -3.44 18.37 -12.29
CA SER A 75 -3.66 18.26 -13.71
C SER A 75 -4.25 19.59 -14.14
N VAL A 76 -3.42 20.46 -14.71
CA VAL A 76 -3.89 21.63 -15.42
C VAL A 76 -4.54 21.02 -16.64
N ALA A 77 -5.85 20.86 -16.59
CA ALA A 77 -6.61 20.48 -17.76
C ALA A 77 -6.30 21.51 -18.84
N VAL A 78 -5.82 21.02 -20.00
CA VAL A 78 -5.81 21.77 -21.26
C VAL A 78 -7.22 21.75 -21.82
#